data_AF-A0A376F344-F1
#
_entry.id   AF-A0A376F344-F1
#
_cell.length_a   1.000
_cell.length_b   1.000
_cell.length_c   1.000
_cell.angle_alpha   90.00
_cell.angle_beta   90.00
_cell.angle_gamma   90.00
#
_symmetry.space_group_name_H-M   'P 1'
#
loop_
_entity.id
_entity.type
_entity.pdbx_description
1 polymer ?
#
loop_
_entity_poly.entity_id
_entity_poly.type
_entity_poly.pdbx_seq_one_letter_code
_entity_poly.pdbx_strand_id
1 'polypeptide(L)'
;MRLWRPVAETVWQGRDDSAEASSAKRIFQTIKQQGQFTPLASGIALIGFECDEGVKRNQGRPGAVQAPDMLRKALANMASHQGHDRLADMGSVYVEGGELEAAQQALSDAVTACQQSGMRTLVFGAVTKPPGRTVAACWTPSRTSGVVIINLDAHLDLRKADRATSGTPVSPAGALLR
;
A
#
# COMPACT_ATOMS: atom_id res chain seq x y z
N MET A 1 8.66 -13.69 1.75
CA MET A 1 8.97 -12.25 1.78
C MET A 1 9.33 -11.85 3.21
N ARG A 2 10.30 -10.93 3.42
CA ARG A 2 10.65 -10.41 4.77
C ARG A 2 9.71 -9.27 5.16
N LEU A 3 9.53 -9.02 6.46
CA LEU A 3 8.69 -7.94 7.00
C LEU A 3 7.25 -7.92 6.46
N TRP A 4 6.68 -9.11 6.26
CA TRP A 4 5.36 -9.30 5.67
C TRP A 4 4.51 -10.24 6.54
N ARG A 5 3.19 -10.00 6.57
CA ARG A 5 2.22 -10.89 7.19
C ARG A 5 0.91 -10.95 6.37
N PRO A 6 0.21 -12.10 6.37
CA PRO A 6 -1.12 -12.19 5.79
C PRO A 6 -2.11 -11.36 6.62
N VAL A 7 -3.24 -11.01 5.99
CA VAL A 7 -4.34 -10.33 6.69
C VAL A 7 -5.10 -11.34 7.54
N ALA A 8 -5.48 -10.97 8.76
CA ALA A 8 -6.33 -11.81 9.59
C ALA A 8 -7.71 -12.00 8.95
N GLU A 9 -8.25 -13.21 9.03
CA GLU A 9 -9.55 -13.58 8.44
C GLU A 9 -10.70 -12.66 8.92
N THR A 10 -10.60 -12.17 10.17
CA THR A 10 -11.58 -11.27 10.79
C THR A 10 -11.64 -9.86 10.18
N VAL A 11 -10.72 -9.51 9.28
CA VAL A 11 -10.68 -8.17 8.66
C VAL A 11 -11.66 -8.08 7.49
N TRP A 12 -11.68 -9.09 6.63
CA TRP A 12 -12.54 -9.16 5.45
C TRP A 12 -13.84 -9.87 5.78
N GLN A 13 -14.69 -9.17 6.52
CA GLN A 13 -16.02 -9.64 6.89
C GLN A 13 -17.04 -8.52 6.72
N GLY A 14 -18.30 -8.89 6.52
CA GLY A 14 -19.37 -7.95 6.30
C GLY A 14 -20.74 -8.62 6.35
N ARG A 15 -21.77 -7.89 5.97
CA ARG A 15 -23.13 -8.41 5.87
C ARG A 15 -23.24 -9.30 4.63
N ASP A 16 -23.70 -10.53 4.80
CA ASP A 16 -24.01 -11.41 3.67
C ASP A 16 -25.47 -11.18 3.22
N ASP A 17 -25.64 -10.68 2.00
CA ASP A 17 -26.95 -10.42 1.38
C ASP A 17 -27.35 -11.50 0.36
N SER A 18 -26.72 -12.68 0.40
CA SER A 18 -27.03 -13.80 -0.50
C SER A 18 -28.48 -14.29 -0.41
N ALA A 19 -29.16 -14.03 0.71
CA ALA A 19 -30.59 -14.29 0.88
C ALA A 19 -31.49 -13.32 0.08
N GLU A 20 -31.02 -12.11 -0.22
CA GLU A 20 -31.78 -11.09 -0.97
C GLU A 20 -31.67 -11.34 -2.48
N ALA A 21 -30.45 -11.60 -2.97
CA ALA A 21 -30.18 -12.01 -4.35
C ALA A 21 -28.81 -12.67 -4.47
N SER A 22 -28.67 -13.64 -5.38
CA SER A 22 -27.37 -14.28 -5.66
C SER A 22 -26.31 -13.30 -6.19
N SER A 23 -26.75 -12.19 -6.79
CA SER A 23 -25.90 -11.10 -7.30
C SER A 23 -25.59 -10.02 -6.28
N ALA A 24 -26.22 -10.01 -5.09
CA ALA A 24 -25.99 -9.02 -4.03
C ALA A 24 -24.69 -9.32 -3.27
N LYS A 25 -23.57 -9.34 -4.01
CA LYS A 25 -22.24 -9.62 -3.46
C LYS A 25 -21.61 -8.37 -2.88
N ARG A 26 -20.80 -8.54 -1.83
CA ARG A 26 -19.93 -7.51 -1.27
C ARG A 26 -18.46 -7.84 -1.49
N ILE A 27 -17.56 -6.85 -1.37
CA ILE A 27 -16.14 -7.02 -1.70
C ILE A 27 -15.50 -8.17 -0.91
N PHE A 28 -15.85 -8.32 0.37
CA PHE A 28 -15.30 -9.41 1.19
C PHE A 28 -15.61 -10.82 0.64
N GLN A 29 -16.68 -10.97 -0.15
CA GLN A 29 -17.07 -12.24 -0.75
C GLN A 29 -16.37 -12.52 -2.09
N THR A 30 -15.74 -11.51 -2.71
CA THR A 30 -15.16 -11.62 -4.07
C THR A 30 -13.66 -11.38 -4.12
N ILE A 31 -13.10 -10.70 -3.12
CA ILE A 31 -11.66 -10.48 -3.02
C ILE A 31 -10.90 -11.78 -2.77
N LYS A 32 -9.76 -11.96 -3.44
CA LYS A 32 -8.87 -13.10 -3.23
C LYS A 32 -7.89 -12.77 -2.10
N GLN A 33 -7.92 -13.52 -1.01
CA GLN A 33 -6.94 -13.37 0.07
C GLN A 33 -5.79 -14.37 -0.13
N GLN A 34 -4.56 -13.88 -0.07
CA GLN A 34 -3.37 -14.72 -0.19
C GLN A 34 -2.81 -15.08 1.19
N GLY A 35 -2.73 -16.38 1.50
CA GLY A 35 -2.09 -16.86 2.73
C GLY A 35 -0.56 -16.80 2.70
N GLN A 36 0.01 -16.66 1.51
CA GLN A 36 1.45 -16.47 1.27
C GLN A 36 1.63 -15.36 0.24
N PHE A 37 2.76 -14.65 0.29
CA PHE A 37 3.05 -13.64 -0.72
C PHE A 37 3.41 -14.30 -2.07
N THR A 38 2.40 -14.48 -2.92
CA THR A 38 2.56 -15.03 -4.28
C THR A 38 1.77 -14.18 -5.28
N PRO A 39 2.45 -13.30 -6.04
CA PRO A 39 1.81 -12.48 -7.07
C PRO A 39 0.99 -13.31 -8.07
N LEU A 40 -0.13 -12.77 -8.51
CA LEU A 40 -0.98 -13.35 -9.54
C LEU A 40 -0.56 -12.85 -10.93
N ALA A 41 -0.87 -13.62 -11.98
CA ALA A 41 -0.53 -13.27 -13.37
C ALA A 41 -1.28 -12.02 -13.91
N SER A 42 -2.32 -11.55 -13.23
CA SER A 42 -2.99 -10.29 -13.51
C SER A 42 -3.90 -9.89 -12.34
N GLY A 43 -4.43 -8.67 -12.36
CA GLY A 43 -5.40 -8.18 -11.38
C GLY A 43 -4.95 -6.90 -10.71
N ILE A 44 -5.49 -6.64 -9.53
CA ILE A 44 -5.16 -5.48 -8.69
C ILE A 44 -4.74 -6.01 -7.32
N ALA A 45 -3.47 -5.85 -6.98
CA ALA A 45 -2.89 -6.17 -5.69
C ALA A 45 -3.18 -5.03 -4.70
N LEU A 46 -3.88 -5.34 -3.62
CA LEU A 46 -4.00 -4.50 -2.44
C LEU A 46 -2.88 -4.89 -1.47
N ILE A 47 -2.03 -3.94 -1.07
CA ILE A 47 -0.95 -4.19 -0.11
C ILE A 47 -1.10 -3.20 1.05
N GLY A 48 -1.02 -3.67 2.29
CA GLY A 48 -0.96 -2.81 3.46
C GLY A 48 0.47 -2.39 3.78
N PHE A 49 0.65 -1.16 4.27
CA PHE A 49 1.89 -0.71 4.88
C PHE A 49 1.61 -0.17 6.28
N GLU A 50 1.95 -0.99 7.27
CA GLU A 50 1.71 -0.75 8.69
C GLU A 50 2.90 0.03 9.25
N CYS A 51 2.84 1.35 9.13
CA CYS A 51 3.94 2.22 9.51
C CYS A 51 3.47 3.55 10.09
N ASP A 52 4.07 3.91 11.23
CA ASP A 52 4.01 5.25 11.84
C ASP A 52 5.39 5.91 11.98
N GLU A 53 6.47 5.21 11.65
CA GLU A 53 7.83 5.73 11.90
C GLU A 53 8.12 7.01 11.12
N GLY A 54 7.66 7.09 9.87
CA GLY A 54 7.78 8.32 9.09
C GLY A 54 7.04 9.50 9.72
N VAL A 55 5.87 9.24 10.32
CA VAL A 55 5.03 10.24 11.00
C VAL A 55 5.72 10.71 12.28
N LYS A 56 6.22 9.77 13.11
CA LYS A 56 6.99 10.06 14.32
C LYS A 56 8.22 10.92 14.02
N ARG A 57 9.00 10.54 13.00
CA ARG A 57 10.18 11.30 12.55
C ARG A 57 9.82 12.70 12.03
N ASN A 58 8.60 12.88 11.53
CA ASN A 58 8.08 14.18 11.08
C ASN A 58 7.29 14.93 12.18
N GLN A 59 7.44 14.54 13.45
CA GLN A 59 6.79 15.18 14.61
C GLN A 59 5.25 15.15 14.56
N GLY A 60 4.68 14.20 13.81
CA GLY A 60 3.24 13.98 13.75
C GLY A 60 2.74 13.08 14.88
N ARG A 61 1.41 12.87 14.90
CA ARG A 61 0.75 11.96 15.85
C ARG A 61 0.69 10.55 15.26
N PRO A 62 1.23 9.51 15.94
CA PRO A 62 1.13 8.12 15.50
C PRO A 62 -0.33 7.64 15.40
N GLY A 63 -0.60 6.70 14.49
CA GLY A 63 -1.88 6.03 14.31
C GLY A 63 -2.08 5.44 12.91
N ALA A 64 -1.31 5.89 11.91
CA ALA A 64 -1.36 5.42 10.53
C ALA A 64 -0.96 3.94 10.38
N VAL A 65 -0.25 3.35 11.36
CA VAL A 65 0.04 1.90 11.39
C VAL A 65 -1.23 1.04 11.34
N GLN A 66 -2.35 1.56 11.85
CA GLN A 66 -3.65 0.87 11.88
C GLN A 66 -4.46 1.06 10.59
N ALA A 67 -4.07 2.01 9.74
CA ALA A 67 -4.84 2.40 8.55
C ALA A 67 -5.08 1.23 7.57
N PRO A 68 -4.13 0.32 7.29
CA PRO A 68 -4.35 -0.77 6.35
C PRO A 68 -5.60 -1.60 6.68
N ASP A 69 -5.71 -2.08 7.91
CA ASP A 69 -6.84 -2.93 8.31
C ASP A 69 -8.14 -2.13 8.46
N MET A 70 -8.06 -0.86 8.87
CA MET A 70 -9.24 -0.01 8.91
C MET A 70 -9.83 0.26 7.53
N LEU A 71 -8.97 0.51 6.54
CA LEU A 71 -9.38 0.70 5.14
C LEU A 71 -9.96 -0.60 4.56
N ARG A 72 -9.34 -1.75 4.84
CA ARG A 72 -9.89 -3.06 4.44
C ARG A 72 -11.30 -3.29 5.01
N LYS A 73 -11.49 -3.04 6.30
CA LYS A 73 -12.82 -3.17 6.94
C LYS A 73 -13.86 -2.26 6.31
N ALA A 74 -13.49 -1.02 5.97
CA ALA A 74 -14.38 -0.09 5.28
C ALA A 74 -14.76 -0.60 3.87
N LEU A 75 -13.79 -1.12 3.13
CA LEU A 75 -14.01 -1.68 1.78
C LEU A 75 -14.80 -2.99 1.80
N ALA A 76 -14.59 -3.84 2.81
CA ALA A 76 -15.15 -5.19 2.90
C ALA A 76 -16.65 -5.22 2.66
N ASN A 77 -17.37 -4.28 3.28
CA ASN A 77 -18.82 -4.23 3.23
C ASN A 77 -19.37 -3.40 2.05
N MET A 78 -18.54 -2.92 1.13
CA MET A 78 -19.03 -2.25 -0.08
C MET A 78 -19.62 -3.26 -1.07
N ALA A 79 -20.57 -2.82 -1.90
CA ALA A 79 -21.11 -3.63 -2.98
C ALA A 79 -20.00 -4.07 -3.95
N SER A 80 -20.06 -5.33 -4.38
CA SER A 80 -19.15 -5.89 -5.38
C SER A 80 -19.77 -5.83 -6.76
N HIS A 81 -19.05 -5.26 -7.71
CA HIS A 81 -19.46 -5.15 -9.11
C HIS A 81 -18.51 -5.93 -10.03
N GLN A 82 -18.86 -6.00 -11.31
CA GLN A 82 -18.02 -6.64 -12.33
C GLN A 82 -16.60 -6.06 -12.30
N GLY A 83 -15.59 -6.93 -12.24
CA GLY A 83 -14.18 -6.56 -12.18
C GLY A 83 -13.59 -6.51 -10.77
N HIS A 84 -14.41 -6.50 -9.70
CA HIS A 84 -13.89 -6.57 -8.32
C HIS A 84 -13.34 -7.95 -7.96
N ASP A 85 -13.71 -9.01 -8.69
CA ASP A 85 -13.13 -10.35 -8.63
C ASP A 85 -11.63 -10.39 -9.00
N ARG A 86 -11.12 -9.31 -9.59
CA ARG A 86 -9.71 -9.09 -9.92
C ARG A 86 -8.91 -8.53 -8.74
N LEU A 87 -9.55 -8.12 -7.65
CA LEU A 87 -8.90 -7.67 -6.44
C LEU A 87 -8.26 -8.86 -5.72
N ALA A 88 -7.01 -8.71 -5.32
CA ALA A 88 -6.31 -9.65 -4.47
C ALA A 88 -5.67 -8.89 -3.31
N ASP A 89 -5.96 -9.30 -2.07
CA ASP A 89 -5.24 -8.82 -0.91
C ASP A 89 -3.95 -9.62 -0.76
N MET A 90 -2.84 -8.89 -0.84
CA MET A 90 -1.49 -9.42 -0.80
C MET A 90 -0.86 -9.29 0.58
N GLY A 91 -1.63 -9.00 1.64
CA GLY A 91 -1.14 -8.87 3.02
C GLY A 91 -0.61 -7.49 3.35
N SER A 92 0.08 -7.39 4.48
CA SER A 92 0.68 -6.15 4.98
C SER A 92 2.20 -6.28 5.13
N VAL A 93 2.91 -5.21 4.78
CA VAL A 93 4.31 -4.99 5.18
C VAL A 93 4.32 -4.19 6.48
N TYR A 94 5.16 -4.58 7.43
CA TYR A 94 5.27 -3.94 8.74
C TYR A 94 6.68 -3.40 9.01
N VAL A 95 6.78 -2.49 9.98
CA VAL A 95 8.08 -1.98 10.46
C VAL A 95 8.49 -2.73 11.72
N GLU A 96 9.69 -3.29 11.71
CA GLU A 96 10.32 -3.93 12.87
C GLU A 96 11.42 -3.02 13.43
N GLY A 97 11.50 -2.88 14.76
CA GLY A 97 12.60 -2.15 15.42
C GLY A 97 12.73 -0.66 15.08
N GLY A 98 11.73 -0.03 14.44
CA GLY A 98 11.84 1.35 13.94
C GLY A 98 12.59 1.50 12.61
N GLU A 99 12.94 0.38 11.97
CA GLU A 99 13.70 0.30 10.72
C GLU A 99 12.79 0.60 9.51
N LEU A 100 12.38 1.86 9.40
CA LEU A 100 11.52 2.35 8.32
C LEU A 100 12.08 2.02 6.93
N GLU A 101 13.36 2.23 6.73
CA GLU A 101 14.04 2.04 5.45
C GLU A 101 13.97 0.57 4.98
N ALA A 102 14.14 -0.38 5.90
CA ALA A 102 14.02 -1.80 5.59
C ALA A 102 12.59 -2.18 5.17
N ALA A 103 11.59 -1.64 5.88
CA ALA A 103 10.18 -1.87 5.57
C ALA A 103 9.77 -1.22 4.24
N GLN A 104 10.27 -0.02 3.93
CA GLN A 104 10.05 0.63 2.64
C GLN A 104 10.67 -0.16 1.49
N GLN A 105 11.85 -0.75 1.70
CA GLN A 105 12.46 -1.62 0.70
C GLN A 105 11.62 -2.88 0.48
N ALA A 106 11.17 -3.54 1.56
CA ALA A 106 10.27 -4.69 1.47
C ALA A 106 8.98 -4.35 0.71
N LEU A 107 8.37 -3.19 0.99
CA LEU A 107 7.20 -2.72 0.26
C LEU A 107 7.49 -2.49 -1.23
N SER A 108 8.62 -1.86 -1.55
CA SER A 108 9.06 -1.65 -2.94
C SER A 108 9.25 -2.98 -3.67
N ASP A 109 9.84 -3.99 -3.01
CA ASP A 109 10.04 -5.33 -3.57
C ASP A 109 8.70 -6.03 -3.83
N ALA A 110 7.74 -5.95 -2.89
CA ALA A 110 6.40 -6.51 -3.08
C ALA A 110 5.66 -5.87 -4.25
N VAL A 111 5.66 -4.55 -4.32
CA VAL A 111 5.02 -3.80 -5.41
C VAL A 111 5.64 -4.18 -6.74
N THR A 112 6.97 -4.23 -6.79
CA THR A 112 7.72 -4.60 -8.00
C THR A 112 7.37 -6.02 -8.45
N ALA A 113 7.33 -6.98 -7.54
CA ALA A 113 6.97 -8.36 -7.84
C ALA A 113 5.53 -8.49 -8.40
N CYS A 114 4.58 -7.74 -7.81
CA CYS A 114 3.20 -7.70 -8.30
C CYS A 114 3.12 -7.13 -9.72
N GLN A 115 3.80 -6.01 -9.96
CA GLN A 115 3.78 -5.33 -11.26
C GLN A 115 4.49 -6.12 -12.36
N GLN A 116 5.62 -6.75 -12.04
CA GLN A 116 6.31 -7.67 -12.96
C GLN A 116 5.44 -8.87 -13.34
N SER A 117 4.53 -9.26 -12.45
CA SER A 117 3.55 -10.33 -12.70
C SER A 117 2.30 -9.82 -13.45
N GLY A 118 2.26 -8.56 -13.88
CA GLY A 118 1.14 -7.99 -14.64
C GLY A 118 -0.01 -7.44 -13.79
N MET A 119 0.15 -7.36 -12.47
CA MET A 119 -0.84 -6.75 -11.58
C MET A 119 -0.69 -5.23 -11.53
N ARG A 120 -1.79 -4.52 -11.33
CA ARG A 120 -1.77 -3.15 -10.82
C ARG A 120 -1.68 -3.18 -9.30
N THR A 121 -1.15 -2.14 -8.68
CA THR A 121 -0.94 -2.10 -7.22
C THR A 121 -1.67 -0.92 -6.60
N LEU A 122 -2.35 -1.14 -5.48
CA LEU A 122 -2.90 -0.11 -4.60
C LEU A 122 -2.39 -0.39 -3.20
N VAL A 123 -1.86 0.65 -2.53
CA VAL A 123 -1.32 0.51 -1.19
C VAL A 123 -2.10 1.32 -0.18
N PHE A 124 -2.43 0.66 0.93
CA PHE A 124 -3.07 1.25 2.09
C PHE A 124 -2.01 1.57 3.15
N GLY A 125 -2.05 2.77 3.72
CA GLY A 125 -1.09 3.21 4.74
C GLY A 125 -0.23 4.38 4.27
N ALA A 126 0.75 4.74 5.10
CA ALA A 126 1.56 5.95 4.90
C ALA A 126 2.58 5.78 3.76
N VAL A 127 2.50 6.60 2.72
CA VAL A 127 3.49 6.55 1.64
C VAL A 127 4.77 7.24 2.11
N THR A 128 5.86 6.47 2.17
CA THR A 128 7.21 7.00 2.43
C THR A 128 8.20 6.26 1.54
N LYS A 129 9.35 6.89 1.24
CA LYS A 129 10.37 6.34 0.33
C LYS A 129 11.69 6.08 1.05
N PRO A 130 12.49 5.09 0.62
CA PRO A 130 13.88 4.96 1.03
C PRO A 130 14.70 6.22 0.70
N PRO A 131 15.76 6.52 1.47
CA PRO A 131 16.74 7.54 1.13
C PRO A 131 17.24 7.41 -0.31
N GLY A 132 17.42 8.54 -1.00
CA GLY A 132 17.99 8.57 -2.36
C GLY A 132 17.09 8.09 -3.50
N ARG A 133 15.89 7.55 -3.24
CA ARG A 133 14.92 7.19 -4.29
C ARG A 133 13.78 8.19 -4.32
N THR A 134 13.09 8.36 -5.44
CA THR A 134 11.75 9.00 -5.46
C THR A 134 10.70 7.93 -5.17
N VAL A 135 9.47 8.33 -4.78
CA VAL A 135 8.33 7.41 -4.76
C VAL A 135 8.26 6.71 -6.13
N ALA A 136 8.17 7.42 -7.27
CA ALA A 136 8.13 6.78 -8.59
C ALA A 136 9.18 5.68 -8.81
N ALA A 137 10.44 5.92 -8.40
CA ALA A 137 11.51 4.93 -8.52
C ALA A 137 11.29 3.65 -7.68
N CYS A 138 10.56 3.73 -6.56
CA CYS A 138 10.21 2.59 -5.72
C CYS A 138 9.04 1.77 -6.27
N TRP A 139 8.15 2.42 -7.02
CA TRP A 139 6.88 1.84 -7.43
C TRP A 139 6.78 1.54 -8.92
N THR A 140 7.77 1.94 -9.72
CA THR A 140 7.81 1.69 -11.17
C THR A 140 9.25 1.48 -11.66
N PRO A 141 10.05 0.57 -11.07
CA PRO A 141 11.46 0.43 -11.41
C PRO A 141 11.72 0.06 -12.88
N SER A 142 10.75 -0.54 -13.58
CA SER A 142 10.82 -0.87 -15.01
C SER A 142 10.38 0.27 -15.95
N ARG A 143 9.83 1.37 -15.42
CA ARG A 143 9.40 2.54 -16.20
C ARG A 143 10.15 3.78 -15.73
N THR A 144 11.36 3.94 -16.25
CA THR A 144 12.25 5.05 -15.89
C THR A 144 11.97 6.35 -16.65
N SER A 145 11.07 6.34 -17.64
CA SER A 145 10.63 7.53 -18.38
C SER A 145 9.10 7.65 -18.41
N GLY A 146 8.59 8.86 -18.14
CA GLY A 146 7.16 9.20 -18.30
C GLY A 146 6.25 8.96 -17.09
N VAL A 147 6.77 8.77 -15.88
CA VAL A 147 5.94 8.65 -14.67
C VAL A 147 5.54 10.03 -14.16
N VAL A 148 4.23 10.28 -14.10
CA VAL A 148 3.64 11.49 -13.51
C VAL A 148 3.16 11.16 -12.10
N ILE A 149 3.59 11.95 -11.11
CA ILE A 149 3.12 11.84 -9.73
C ILE A 149 2.07 12.93 -9.50
N ILE A 150 0.87 12.52 -9.11
CA ILE A 150 -0.20 13.41 -8.66
C ILE A 150 -0.33 13.23 -7.15
N ASN A 151 0.02 14.26 -6.38
CA ASN A 151 -0.14 14.27 -4.92
C ASN A 151 -1.38 15.09 -4.55
N LEU A 152 -2.35 14.46 -3.89
CA LEU A 152 -3.56 15.11 -3.39
C LEU A 152 -3.45 15.21 -1.87
N ASP A 153 -2.79 16.27 -1.40
CA ASP A 153 -2.52 16.50 0.02
C ASP A 153 -2.61 18.01 0.32
N ALA A 154 -2.91 18.33 1.58
CA ALA A 154 -2.80 19.69 2.10
C ALA A 154 -1.34 20.16 2.18
N HIS A 155 -0.38 19.23 2.21
CA HIS A 155 1.05 19.49 2.28
C HIS A 155 1.76 19.08 0.99
N LEU A 156 2.79 19.85 0.60
CA LEU A 156 3.59 19.53 -0.59
C LEU A 156 4.49 18.30 -0.42
N ASP A 157 4.88 17.98 0.82
CA ASP A 157 5.76 16.85 1.15
C ASP A 157 7.11 16.82 0.42
N LEU A 158 7.70 18.01 0.33
CA LEU A 158 9.01 18.30 -0.24
C LEU A 158 10.06 18.70 0.83
N ARG A 159 9.92 18.23 2.08
CA ARG A 159 10.82 18.62 3.17
C ARG A 159 12.25 18.12 2.92
N LYS A 160 13.21 18.83 3.49
CA LYS A 160 14.60 18.39 3.65
C LYS A 160 14.76 17.80 5.04
N ALA A 161 15.30 16.58 5.13
CA ALA A 161 15.58 15.89 6.39
C ALA A 161 16.74 14.92 6.18
N ASP A 162 17.51 14.66 7.25
CA ASP A 162 18.65 13.74 7.21
C ASP A 162 18.25 12.27 7.06
N ARG A 163 16.99 11.95 7.41
CA ARG A 163 16.40 10.62 7.29
C ARG A 163 15.03 10.70 6.63
N ALA A 164 14.55 9.58 6.09
CA ALA A 164 13.22 9.53 5.51
C ALA A 164 12.14 9.78 6.58
N THR A 165 11.19 10.65 6.24
CA THR A 165 10.02 11.00 7.07
C THR A 165 8.76 11.04 6.20
N SER A 166 7.58 11.16 6.84
CA SER A 166 6.32 11.32 6.12
C SER A 166 6.24 12.60 5.29
N GLY A 167 7.08 13.62 5.56
CA GLY A 167 7.11 14.87 4.79
C GLY A 167 8.15 14.90 3.68
N THR A 168 8.79 13.77 3.37
CA THR A 168 9.78 13.63 2.29
C THR A 168 9.41 12.72 1.09
N PRO A 169 8.19 12.15 0.94
CA PRO A 169 7.91 11.17 -0.12
C PRO A 169 8.03 11.73 -1.54
N VAL A 170 7.81 13.03 -1.75
CA VAL A 170 7.84 13.63 -3.10
C VAL A 170 9.17 14.37 -3.37
N SER A 171 10.02 14.54 -2.35
CA SER A 171 11.30 15.22 -2.49
C SER A 171 12.16 14.57 -3.60
N PRO A 172 12.59 15.33 -4.62
CA PRO A 172 13.42 14.79 -5.70
C PRO A 172 14.72 14.21 -5.14
N ALA A 173 15.18 13.13 -5.75
CA ALA A 173 16.48 12.56 -5.45
C ALA A 173 17.56 13.54 -5.96
N GLY A 174 18.10 14.37 -5.06
CA GLY A 174 19.02 15.44 -5.43
C GLY A 174 18.28 16.74 -5.75
N ALA A 175 18.78 17.84 -5.19
CA ALA A 175 18.26 19.20 -5.26
C ALA A 175 17.65 19.60 -6.61
N LEU A 176 16.35 19.94 -6.61
CA LEU A 176 15.67 20.64 -7.69
C LEU A 176 15.15 22.02 -7.25
N LEU A 177 15.87 22.63 -6.30
CA LEU A 177 15.81 24.07 -6.02
C LEU A 177 17.25 24.58 -5.91
N ARG A 178 17.89 24.72 -7.07
CA ARG A 178 18.91 25.74 -7.32
C ARG A 178 18.42 26.58 -8.48
#